data_AF-A0A368TGZ8-F1
#
_entry.id   AF-A0A368TGZ8-F1
#
_cell.length_a   1.000
_cell.length_b   1.000
_cell.length_c   1.000
_cell.angle_alpha   90.00
_cell.angle_beta   90.00
_cell.angle_gamma   90.00
#
_symmetry.space_group_name_H-M   'P 1'
#
loop_
_entity.id
_entity.type
_entity.pdbx_description
1 polymer ?
#
loop_
_entity_poly.entity_id
_entity_poly.type
_entity_poly.pdbx_seq_one_letter_code
_entity_poly.pdbx_strand_id
1 'polypeptide(L)'
;MQAMIEIALALILAAFAIAMVTTPLLIKKLKKGGIVTTDQYKKDLRQIPTRGGFAIIAIVFLLFAIITLCEYLPLCVPITLTDVDWAMLIVAGLFCAFGLVDDFVDVGRPVKIFMLFFFSYRLIFEIGSTMVTIPFIGSFDLGLYYLFLIVPIYVLVVANLGNMHSGFNGLASGLSAIVLLFLLIKFVMAGYSGIFMLSCMFGATFGFLWYNFYPAKIFWGNAGSLSVGAAIGAAIVVSGFLVAGFVMLIPHIVNFLMYVYWRLMHRRHPEDGRWKIAKFGHVRDDGTLEVPNCLTLKWVLPYYYRVTEKQAVLAMYALTTLFCVAALFIPY
;
A
#
# COMPACT_ATOMS: atom_id res chain seq x y z
N MET A 1 23.55 -12.95 0.54
CA MET A 1 22.64 -12.73 -0.61
C MET A 1 21.82 -13.96 -0.96
N GLN A 2 22.41 -15.10 -1.34
CA GLN A 2 21.63 -16.31 -1.71
C GLN A 2 20.67 -16.78 -0.60
N ALA A 3 21.15 -16.93 0.63
CA ALA A 3 20.29 -17.31 1.77
C ALA A 3 19.13 -16.32 2.01
N MET A 4 19.37 -15.01 1.83
CA MET A 4 18.31 -13.98 1.96
C MET A 4 17.23 -14.14 0.90
N ILE A 5 17.61 -14.51 -0.33
CA ILE A 5 16.67 -14.79 -1.43
C ILE A 5 15.83 -16.02 -1.09
N GLU A 6 16.47 -17.10 -0.65
CA GLU A 6 15.77 -18.35 -0.28
C GLU A 6 14.77 -18.13 0.86
N ILE A 7 15.19 -17.41 1.91
CA ILE A 7 14.32 -17.01 3.04
C ILE A 7 13.17 -16.14 2.54
N ALA A 8 13.46 -15.10 1.74
CA ALA A 8 12.44 -14.21 1.22
C ALA A 8 11.39 -14.97 0.41
N LEU A 9 11.82 -15.87 -0.49
CA LEU A 9 10.92 -16.69 -1.29
C LEU A 9 10.08 -17.63 -0.44
N ALA A 10 10.67 -18.29 0.56
CA ALA A 10 9.94 -19.16 1.48
C ALA A 10 8.84 -18.40 2.24
N LEU A 11 9.16 -17.21 2.76
CA LEU A 11 8.20 -16.34 3.46
C LEU A 11 7.09 -15.82 2.55
N ILE A 12 7.43 -15.44 1.31
CA ILE A 12 6.44 -15.01 0.30
C ILE A 12 5.48 -16.16 0.01
N LEU A 13 5.99 -17.35 -0.26
CA LEU A 13 5.18 -18.53 -0.56
C LEU A 13 4.30 -18.92 0.61
N ALA A 14 4.83 -18.89 1.83
CA ALA A 14 4.06 -19.17 3.05
C ALA A 14 2.91 -18.15 3.23
N ALA A 15 3.20 -16.85 3.18
CA ALA A 15 2.20 -15.80 3.33
C ALA A 15 1.15 -15.84 2.21
N PHE A 16 1.58 -16.09 0.96
CA PHE A 16 0.71 -16.26 -0.19
C PHE A 16 -0.21 -17.47 -0.02
N ALA A 17 0.31 -18.63 0.36
CA ALA A 17 -0.47 -19.85 0.57
C ALA A 17 -1.52 -19.66 1.67
N ILE A 18 -1.14 -19.03 2.80
CA ILE A 18 -2.08 -18.72 3.88
C ILE A 18 -3.16 -17.75 3.37
N ALA A 19 -2.81 -16.72 2.60
CA ALA A 19 -3.78 -15.79 2.01
C ALA A 19 -4.75 -16.49 1.06
N MET A 20 -4.26 -17.42 0.24
CA MET A 20 -5.09 -18.22 -0.69
C MET A 20 -6.10 -19.12 0.05
N VAL A 21 -5.75 -19.63 1.23
CA VAL A 21 -6.66 -20.46 2.03
C VAL A 21 -7.63 -19.60 2.86
N THR A 22 -7.14 -18.54 3.49
CA THR A 22 -7.91 -17.76 4.48
C THR A 22 -8.83 -16.71 3.85
N THR A 23 -8.43 -16.08 2.73
CA THR A 23 -9.25 -15.07 2.04
C THR A 23 -10.63 -15.59 1.60
N PRO A 24 -10.79 -16.77 0.98
CA PRO A 24 -12.13 -17.28 0.62
C PRO A 24 -13.00 -17.59 1.84
N LEU A 25 -12.40 -18.01 2.96
CA LEU A 25 -13.13 -18.19 4.23
C LEU A 25 -13.62 -16.84 4.76
N LEU A 26 -12.77 -15.82 4.69
CA LEU A 26 -13.13 -14.45 5.07
C LEU A 26 -14.25 -13.90 4.20
N ILE A 27 -14.19 -14.09 2.87
CA ILE A 27 -15.25 -13.71 1.93
C ILE A 27 -16.60 -14.29 2.36
N LYS A 28 -16.65 -15.58 2.69
CA LYS A 28 -17.88 -16.25 3.16
C LYS A 28 -18.38 -15.62 4.46
N LYS A 29 -17.49 -15.38 5.43
CA LYS A 29 -17.84 -14.79 6.74
C LYS A 29 -18.37 -13.37 6.61
N LEU A 30 -17.69 -12.50 5.87
CA LEU A 30 -18.10 -11.11 5.64
C LEU A 30 -19.44 -11.05 4.88
N LYS A 31 -19.63 -11.90 3.86
CA LYS A 31 -20.90 -11.99 3.14
C LYS A 31 -22.04 -12.43 4.05
N LYS A 32 -21.83 -13.44 4.91
CA LYS A 32 -22.82 -13.90 5.88
C LYS A 32 -23.16 -12.81 6.92
N GLY A 33 -22.17 -12.01 7.30
CA GLY A 33 -22.35 -10.89 8.22
C GLY A 33 -22.91 -9.61 7.60
N GLY A 34 -23.23 -9.60 6.29
CA GLY A 34 -23.74 -8.41 5.61
C GLY A 34 -22.72 -7.27 5.44
N ILE A 35 -21.41 -7.54 5.65
CA ILE A 35 -20.35 -6.54 5.54
C ILE A 35 -19.93 -6.44 4.06
N VAL A 36 -20.78 -5.81 3.27
CA VAL A 36 -20.65 -5.69 1.80
C VAL A 36 -20.80 -4.24 1.35
N THR A 37 -20.31 -3.93 0.15
CA THR A 37 -20.52 -2.65 -0.53
C THR A 37 -20.72 -2.86 -2.03
N THR A 38 -21.39 -1.92 -2.69
CA THR A 38 -21.61 -1.95 -4.13
C THR A 38 -20.31 -1.79 -4.91
N ASP A 39 -20.06 -2.66 -5.89
CA ASP A 39 -19.07 -2.40 -6.95
C ASP A 39 -19.68 -1.44 -7.99
N GLN A 40 -19.21 -0.19 -7.94
CA GLN A 40 -19.77 0.93 -8.73
C GLN A 40 -19.38 0.86 -10.21
N TYR A 41 -18.38 0.06 -10.56
CA TYR A 41 -17.92 -0.12 -11.94
C TYR A 41 -18.41 -1.45 -12.52
N LYS A 42 -19.62 -1.87 -12.16
CA LYS A 42 -20.31 -3.06 -12.67
C LYS A 42 -21.76 -2.73 -12.99
N LYS A 43 -22.24 -3.14 -14.17
CA LYS A 43 -23.63 -2.88 -14.60
C LYS A 43 -24.68 -3.48 -13.66
N ASP A 44 -24.37 -4.62 -13.07
CA ASP A 44 -25.25 -5.33 -12.14
C ASP A 44 -25.16 -4.83 -10.69
N LEU A 45 -24.32 -3.82 -10.40
CA LEU A 45 -24.17 -3.19 -9.09
C LEU A 45 -24.05 -4.19 -7.93
N ARG A 46 -23.36 -5.30 -8.19
CA ARG A 46 -23.22 -6.42 -7.25
C ARG A 46 -22.60 -5.97 -5.93
N GLN A 47 -23.05 -6.59 -4.85
CA GLN A 47 -22.51 -6.39 -3.51
C GLN A 47 -21.28 -7.28 -3.28
N ILE A 48 -20.15 -6.67 -2.95
CA ILE A 48 -18.86 -7.32 -2.71
C ILE A 48 -18.46 -7.13 -1.25
N PRO A 49 -18.01 -8.18 -0.53
CA PRO A 49 -17.44 -8.04 0.80
C PRO A 49 -16.36 -6.97 0.91
N THR A 50 -16.34 -6.21 1.99
CA THR A 50 -15.38 -5.11 2.21
C THR A 50 -14.60 -5.29 3.52
N ARG A 51 -13.62 -4.41 3.77
CA ARG A 51 -12.68 -4.46 4.92
C ARG A 51 -11.75 -5.69 4.92
N GLY A 52 -11.55 -6.37 3.80
CA GLY A 52 -10.77 -7.60 3.73
C GLY A 52 -9.28 -7.46 4.01
N GLY A 53 -8.74 -6.24 3.98
CA GLY A 53 -7.31 -5.96 4.09
C GLY A 53 -6.73 -6.28 5.46
N PHE A 54 -7.54 -6.40 6.50
CA PHE A 54 -7.06 -6.88 7.80
C PHE A 54 -6.50 -8.30 7.72
N ALA A 55 -6.95 -9.12 6.75
CA ALA A 55 -6.40 -10.46 6.55
C ALA A 55 -4.91 -10.41 6.23
N ILE A 56 -4.46 -9.39 5.48
CA ILE A 56 -3.05 -9.22 5.12
C ILE A 56 -2.22 -9.07 6.39
N ILE A 57 -2.56 -8.11 7.27
CA ILE A 57 -1.80 -7.90 8.50
C ILE A 57 -1.92 -9.10 9.45
N ALA A 58 -3.08 -9.76 9.52
CA ALA A 58 -3.28 -10.92 10.38
C ALA A 58 -2.38 -12.10 9.98
N ILE A 59 -2.16 -12.29 8.68
CA ILE A 59 -1.22 -13.30 8.17
C ILE A 59 0.22 -12.95 8.54
N VAL A 60 0.60 -11.68 8.41
CA VAL A 60 1.93 -11.22 8.83
C VAL A 60 2.14 -11.45 10.33
N PHE A 61 1.17 -11.07 11.18
CA PHE A 61 1.22 -11.33 12.62
C PHE A 61 1.31 -12.83 12.94
N LEU A 62 0.56 -13.68 12.24
CA LEU A 62 0.61 -15.13 12.42
C LEU A 62 2.00 -15.68 12.12
N LEU A 63 2.59 -15.31 10.98
CA LEU A 63 3.95 -15.75 10.62
C LEU A 63 4.98 -15.23 11.62
N PHE A 64 4.82 -13.99 12.07
CA PHE A 64 5.69 -13.38 13.07
C PHE A 64 5.64 -14.19 14.38
N ALA A 65 4.45 -14.54 14.85
CA ALA A 65 4.26 -15.35 16.05
C ALA A 65 4.83 -16.78 15.91
N ILE A 66 4.67 -17.40 14.73
CA ILE A 66 5.24 -18.73 14.45
C ILE A 66 6.77 -18.69 14.51
N ILE A 67 7.41 -17.72 13.83
CA ILE A 67 8.87 -17.62 13.84
C ILE A 67 9.40 -17.31 15.25
N THR A 68 8.75 -16.39 15.97
CA THR A 68 9.10 -16.11 17.37
C THR A 68 9.04 -17.38 18.22
N LEU A 69 7.99 -18.18 18.06
CA LEU A 69 7.85 -19.45 18.78
C LEU A 69 8.94 -20.46 18.38
N CYS A 70 9.31 -20.55 17.09
CA CYS A 70 10.39 -21.40 16.63
C CYS A 70 11.75 -21.03 17.25
N GLU A 71 12.04 -19.72 17.39
CA GLU A 71 13.24 -19.22 18.06
C GLU A 71 13.28 -19.63 19.54
N TYR A 72 12.13 -19.60 20.24
CA TYR A 72 12.03 -20.04 21.65
C TYR A 72 12.04 -21.57 21.84
N LEU A 73 11.61 -22.36 20.85
CA LEU A 73 11.50 -23.83 20.91
C LEU A 73 12.75 -24.58 20.38
N PRO A 74 13.94 -23.98 20.48
CA PRO A 74 15.15 -24.25 19.67
C PRO A 74 14.94 -25.01 18.34
N LEU A 75 13.92 -24.66 17.56
CA LEU A 75 13.72 -25.25 16.24
C LEU A 75 14.71 -24.60 15.28
N CYS A 76 15.53 -25.42 14.58
CA CYS A 76 16.53 -24.93 13.64
C CYS A 76 15.88 -24.33 12.38
N VAL A 77 15.31 -23.13 12.49
CA VAL A 77 14.80 -22.34 11.38
C VAL A 77 15.81 -21.24 11.07
N PRO A 78 16.33 -21.14 9.84
CA PRO A 78 17.34 -20.14 9.48
C PRO A 78 16.72 -18.75 9.23
N ILE A 79 15.79 -18.33 10.10
CA ILE A 79 15.09 -17.05 10.02
C ILE A 79 15.23 -16.38 11.38
N THR A 80 15.73 -15.15 11.39
CA THR A 80 15.86 -14.35 12.61
C THR A 80 15.08 -13.07 12.46
N LEU A 81 14.21 -12.77 13.43
CA LEU A 81 13.45 -11.53 13.46
C LEU A 81 14.34 -10.38 13.95
N THR A 82 14.40 -9.30 13.20
CA THR A 82 15.19 -8.12 13.57
C THR A 82 14.35 -7.07 14.30
N ASP A 83 14.99 -6.16 15.04
CA ASP A 83 14.30 -5.02 15.67
C ASP A 83 13.57 -4.15 14.64
N VAL A 84 14.11 -4.06 13.43
CA VAL A 84 13.48 -3.43 12.26
C VAL A 84 12.17 -4.15 11.89
N ASP A 85 12.15 -5.49 11.85
CA ASP A 85 10.93 -6.25 11.55
C ASP A 85 9.84 -6.00 12.62
N TRP A 86 10.23 -5.98 13.90
CA TRP A 86 9.33 -5.66 15.01
C TRP A 86 8.78 -4.23 14.91
N ALA A 87 9.63 -3.24 14.67
CA ALA A 87 9.22 -1.85 14.56
C ALA A 87 8.25 -1.64 13.38
N MET A 88 8.55 -2.23 12.21
CA MET A 88 7.66 -2.17 11.06
C MET A 88 6.32 -2.86 11.32
N LEU A 89 6.32 -4.03 11.99
CA LEU A 89 5.09 -4.73 12.38
C LEU A 89 4.22 -3.86 13.30
N ILE A 90 4.81 -3.23 14.32
CA ILE A 90 4.09 -2.37 15.27
C ILE A 90 3.44 -1.20 14.52
N VAL A 91 4.20 -0.50 13.67
CA VAL A 91 3.67 0.63 12.90
C VAL A 91 2.57 0.19 11.94
N ALA A 92 2.79 -0.85 11.13
CA ALA A 92 1.78 -1.36 10.21
C ALA A 92 0.53 -1.87 10.94
N GLY A 93 0.69 -2.49 12.12
CA GLY A 93 -0.38 -2.94 12.99
C GLY A 93 -1.21 -1.79 13.55
N LEU A 94 -0.58 -0.72 14.04
CA LEU A 94 -1.26 0.49 14.50
C LEU A 94 -2.04 1.18 13.39
N PHE A 95 -1.46 1.27 12.18
CA PHE A 95 -2.16 1.80 11.01
C PHE A 95 -3.32 0.89 10.57
N CYS A 96 -3.19 -0.44 10.69
CA CYS A 96 -4.31 -1.36 10.44
C CYS A 96 -5.43 -1.14 11.47
N ALA A 97 -5.08 -1.05 12.76
CA ALA A 97 -6.04 -0.84 13.83
C ALA A 97 -6.81 0.47 13.62
N PHE A 98 -6.10 1.55 13.30
CA PHE A 98 -6.73 2.82 12.94
C PHE A 98 -7.64 2.68 11.72
N GLY A 99 -7.16 2.04 10.64
CA GLY A 99 -7.95 1.84 9.43
C GLY A 99 -9.20 1.00 9.66
N LEU A 100 -9.15 0.01 10.56
CA LEU A 100 -10.31 -0.76 10.98
C LEU A 100 -11.31 0.12 11.73
N VAL A 101 -10.86 0.90 12.71
CA VAL A 101 -11.72 1.82 13.47
C VAL A 101 -12.36 2.84 12.52
N ASP A 102 -11.57 3.44 11.62
CA ASP A 102 -12.05 4.39 10.60
C ASP A 102 -13.07 3.77 9.65
N ASP A 103 -12.88 2.51 9.26
CA ASP A 103 -13.86 1.76 8.46
C ASP A 103 -15.20 1.55 9.20
N PHE A 104 -15.23 1.59 10.55
CA PHE A 104 -16.45 1.42 11.36
C PHE A 104 -17.13 2.73 11.75
N VAL A 105 -16.36 3.77 12.11
CA VAL A 105 -16.92 4.99 12.75
C VAL A 105 -16.61 6.31 12.05
N ASP A 106 -15.85 6.32 10.94
CA ASP A 106 -15.39 7.54 10.23
C ASP A 106 -14.80 8.58 11.19
N VAL A 107 -13.53 8.38 11.56
CA VAL A 107 -12.87 9.10 12.68
C VAL A 107 -12.55 10.56 12.34
N GLY A 108 -12.61 10.93 11.05
CA GLY A 108 -12.37 12.28 10.58
C GLY A 108 -10.89 12.60 10.28
N ARG A 109 -10.69 13.56 9.37
CA ARG A 109 -9.37 13.86 8.77
C ARG A 109 -8.31 14.39 9.75
N PRO A 110 -8.61 15.33 10.68
CA PRO A 110 -7.57 15.86 11.58
C PRO A 110 -7.01 14.78 12.51
N VAL A 111 -7.89 13.94 13.07
CA VAL A 111 -7.51 12.84 13.96
C VAL A 111 -6.70 11.79 13.19
N LYS A 112 -7.08 11.48 11.94
CA LYS A 112 -6.30 10.60 11.06
C LYS A 112 -4.87 11.11 10.86
N ILE A 113 -4.69 12.39 10.54
CA ILE A 113 -3.35 12.96 10.34
C ILE A 113 -2.54 12.90 11.64
N PHE A 114 -3.14 13.32 12.75
CA PHE A 114 -2.47 13.37 14.05
C PHE A 114 -2.04 11.98 14.54
N MET A 115 -2.96 11.02 14.59
CA MET A 115 -2.66 9.68 15.11
C MET A 115 -1.61 8.94 14.28
N LEU A 116 -1.76 8.95 12.95
CA LEU A 116 -0.84 8.24 12.05
C LEU A 116 0.57 8.85 12.07
N PHE A 117 0.70 10.16 12.30
CA PHE A 117 1.99 10.81 12.53
C PHE A 117 2.69 10.22 13.78
N PHE A 118 1.99 10.11 14.91
CA PHE A 118 2.58 9.60 16.15
C PHE A 118 2.82 8.08 16.14
N PHE A 119 1.99 7.29 15.47
CA PHE A 119 2.22 5.84 15.36
C PHE A 119 3.55 5.49 14.68
N SER A 120 4.07 6.38 13.85
CA SER A 120 5.33 6.17 13.12
C SER A 120 6.58 6.40 13.97
N TYR A 121 6.46 7.01 15.17
CA TYR A 121 7.62 7.35 16.01
C TYR A 121 8.42 6.14 16.48
N ARG A 122 7.82 4.95 16.56
CA ARG A 122 8.59 3.74 16.94
C ARG A 122 9.79 3.51 16.02
N LEU A 123 9.71 3.94 14.76
CA LEU A 123 10.77 3.73 13.76
C LEU A 123 12.03 4.56 14.04
N ILE A 124 11.95 5.66 14.81
CA ILE A 124 13.12 6.54 15.02
C ILE A 124 14.28 5.82 15.72
N PHE A 125 13.98 4.80 16.52
CA PHE A 125 14.97 4.00 17.23
C PHE A 125 15.69 2.99 16.32
N GLU A 126 15.15 2.75 15.13
CA GLU A 126 15.73 1.85 14.12
C GLU A 126 16.46 2.60 13.00
N ILE A 127 16.55 3.94 13.10
CA ILE A 127 17.26 4.76 12.11
C ILE A 127 18.76 4.73 12.40
N GLY A 128 19.52 4.01 11.56
CA GLY A 128 20.98 3.93 11.67
C GLY A 128 21.73 5.15 11.12
N SER A 129 21.08 5.96 10.27
CA SER A 129 21.69 7.15 9.66
C SER A 129 20.63 8.19 9.32
N THR A 130 20.95 9.47 9.55
CA THR A 130 20.14 10.64 9.18
C THR A 130 20.62 11.31 7.88
N MET A 131 21.57 10.68 7.19
CA MET A 131 22.08 11.13 5.91
C MET A 131 21.06 10.86 4.80
N VAL A 132 20.80 11.87 3.97
CA VAL A 132 19.98 11.76 2.76
C VAL A 132 20.85 12.07 1.55
N THR A 133 21.03 11.08 0.69
CA THR A 133 21.78 11.21 -0.56
C THR A 133 20.85 11.57 -1.70
N ILE A 134 21.04 12.75 -2.29
CA ILE A 134 20.31 13.18 -3.49
C ILE A 134 21.23 12.96 -4.71
N PRO A 135 20.80 12.15 -5.71
CA PRO A 135 21.57 11.92 -6.92
C PRO A 135 22.00 13.24 -7.57
N PHE A 136 23.28 13.32 -7.97
CA PHE A 136 23.91 14.49 -8.63
C PHE A 136 24.07 15.75 -7.78
N ILE A 137 23.52 15.80 -6.55
CA ILE A 137 23.62 16.98 -5.68
C ILE A 137 24.59 16.72 -4.51
N GLY A 138 24.47 15.55 -3.86
CA GLY A 138 25.30 15.19 -2.71
C GLY A 138 24.49 14.63 -1.55
N SER A 139 25.18 14.39 -0.43
CA SER A 139 24.59 13.84 0.79
C SER A 139 24.49 14.90 1.88
N PHE A 140 23.33 14.95 2.54
CA PHE A 140 23.01 15.94 3.57
C PHE A 140 22.63 15.24 4.87
N ASP A 141 23.25 15.65 5.97
CA ASP A 141 22.79 15.22 7.30
C ASP A 141 21.59 16.06 7.72
N LEU A 142 20.44 15.42 7.92
CA LEU A 142 19.23 16.07 8.36
C LEU A 142 19.02 15.96 9.88
N GLY A 143 19.85 15.19 10.59
CA GLY A 143 19.83 15.03 12.05
C GLY A 143 18.42 14.87 12.65
N LEU A 144 18.08 15.72 13.62
CA LEU A 144 16.79 15.70 14.32
C LEU A 144 15.58 15.93 13.39
N TYR A 145 15.76 16.67 12.29
CA TYR A 145 14.69 16.87 11.32
C TYR A 145 14.33 15.56 10.61
N TYR A 146 15.32 14.70 10.33
CA TYR A 146 15.05 13.37 9.79
C TYR A 146 14.18 12.56 10.74
N LEU A 147 14.60 12.47 12.01
CA LEU A 147 13.98 11.61 13.00
C LEU A 147 12.57 12.07 13.37
N PHE A 148 12.39 13.35 13.68
CA PHE A 148 11.15 13.85 14.28
C PHE A 148 10.14 14.42 13.28
N LEU A 149 10.57 14.74 12.06
CA LEU A 149 9.68 15.23 11.00
C LEU A 149 9.62 14.27 9.81
N ILE A 150 10.75 13.96 9.19
CA ILE A 150 10.75 13.21 7.92
C ILE A 150 10.19 11.80 8.12
N VAL A 151 10.69 11.04 9.10
CA VAL A 151 10.21 9.67 9.37
C VAL A 151 8.68 9.62 9.55
N PRO A 152 8.07 10.34 10.51
CA PRO A 152 6.64 10.23 10.73
C PRO A 152 5.78 10.82 9.60
N ILE A 153 6.23 11.92 8.96
CA ILE A 153 5.51 12.51 7.82
C ILE A 153 5.55 11.57 6.62
N TYR A 154 6.70 10.98 6.32
CA TYR A 154 6.86 10.14 5.15
C TYR A 154 5.96 8.91 5.24
N VAL A 155 5.98 8.18 6.36
CA VAL A 155 5.12 7.00 6.57
C VAL A 155 3.63 7.36 6.48
N LEU A 156 3.22 8.45 7.14
CA LEU A 156 1.86 9.00 7.07
C LEU A 156 1.45 9.30 5.62
N VAL A 157 2.31 9.98 4.86
CA VAL A 157 2.05 10.37 3.48
C VAL A 157 1.92 9.14 2.60
N VAL A 158 2.87 8.20 2.64
CA VAL A 158 2.82 6.97 1.84
C VAL A 158 1.55 6.17 2.11
N ALA A 159 1.16 6.02 3.38
CA ALA A 159 -0.08 5.32 3.73
C ALA A 159 -1.33 5.98 3.12
N ASN A 160 -1.42 7.31 3.15
CA ASN A 160 -2.54 8.04 2.57
C ASN A 160 -2.51 8.06 1.03
N LEU A 161 -1.31 8.13 0.42
CA LEU A 161 -1.13 8.04 -1.02
C LEU A 161 -1.71 6.72 -1.56
N GLY A 162 -1.38 5.59 -0.93
CA GLY A 162 -1.94 4.28 -1.27
C GLY A 162 -3.46 4.20 -1.09
N ASN A 163 -3.98 4.73 0.01
CA ASN A 163 -5.43 4.79 0.28
C ASN A 163 -6.21 5.61 -0.76
N MET A 164 -5.66 6.75 -1.19
CA MET A 164 -6.27 7.65 -2.17
C MET A 164 -6.15 7.15 -3.61
N HIS A 165 -5.16 6.31 -3.92
CA HIS A 165 -4.98 5.72 -5.25
C HIS A 165 -5.78 4.41 -5.40
N SER A 166 -7.10 4.50 -5.22
CA SER A 166 -7.99 3.33 -5.16
C SER A 166 -9.27 3.50 -5.97
N GLY A 167 -10.13 2.48 -5.96
CA GLY A 167 -11.49 2.52 -6.50
C GLY A 167 -11.71 1.84 -7.85
N PHE A 168 -10.73 1.15 -8.40
CA PHE A 168 -10.95 0.07 -9.37
C PHE A 168 -10.54 -1.28 -8.76
N ASN A 169 -11.14 -2.36 -9.25
CA ASN A 169 -10.88 -3.75 -8.86
C ASN A 169 -9.39 -4.10 -9.05
N GLY A 170 -8.71 -4.42 -7.95
CA GLY A 170 -7.29 -4.76 -7.93
C GLY A 170 -6.33 -3.57 -7.90
N LEU A 171 -6.78 -2.34 -8.17
CA LEU A 171 -5.87 -1.20 -8.39
C LEU A 171 -4.93 -0.96 -7.21
N ALA A 172 -5.47 -0.65 -6.04
CA ALA A 172 -4.63 -0.19 -4.94
C ALA A 172 -3.78 -1.32 -4.32
N SER A 173 -4.35 -2.52 -4.20
CA SER A 173 -3.63 -3.71 -3.71
C SER A 173 -2.54 -4.16 -4.70
N GLY A 174 -2.81 -4.08 -6.01
CA GLY A 174 -1.84 -4.44 -7.04
C GLY A 174 -0.71 -3.43 -7.18
N LEU A 175 -1.00 -2.13 -7.13
CA LEU A 175 0.03 -1.09 -7.09
C LEU A 175 0.91 -1.24 -5.85
N SER A 176 0.30 -1.52 -4.70
CA SER A 176 1.04 -1.78 -3.47
C SER A 176 1.90 -3.04 -3.55
N ALA A 177 1.40 -4.12 -4.16
CA ALA A 177 2.17 -5.34 -4.39
C ALA A 177 3.38 -5.10 -5.30
N ILE A 178 3.23 -4.27 -6.35
CA ILE A 178 4.35 -3.87 -7.20
C ILE A 178 5.40 -3.10 -6.39
N VAL A 179 4.99 -2.07 -5.64
CA VAL A 179 5.93 -1.29 -4.82
C VAL A 179 6.63 -2.17 -3.77
N LEU A 180 5.90 -3.04 -3.07
CA LEU A 180 6.47 -3.98 -2.10
C LEU A 180 7.49 -4.93 -2.74
N LEU A 181 7.19 -5.48 -3.92
CA LEU A 181 8.11 -6.38 -4.63
C LEU A 181 9.43 -5.68 -4.96
N PHE A 182 9.36 -4.49 -5.55
CA PHE A 182 10.57 -3.75 -5.94
C PHE A 182 11.33 -3.19 -4.74
N LEU A 183 10.63 -2.81 -3.68
CA LEU A 183 11.26 -2.43 -2.42
C LEU A 183 11.99 -3.62 -1.77
N LEU A 184 11.38 -4.80 -1.77
CA LEU A 184 12.00 -6.04 -1.30
C LEU A 184 13.23 -6.41 -2.14
N ILE A 185 13.15 -6.30 -3.48
CA ILE A 185 14.30 -6.51 -4.36
C ILE A 185 15.44 -5.55 -3.98
N LYS A 186 15.13 -4.27 -3.74
CA LYS A 186 16.13 -3.28 -3.33
C LYS A 186 16.75 -3.62 -1.98
N PHE A 187 15.95 -4.07 -1.00
CA PHE A 187 16.45 -4.54 0.31
C PHE A 187 17.43 -5.70 0.15
N VAL A 188 17.11 -6.70 -0.68
CA VAL A 188 17.96 -7.85 -0.95
C VAL A 188 19.26 -7.44 -1.65
N MET A 189 19.18 -6.58 -2.67
CA MET A 189 20.35 -6.05 -3.38
C MET A 189 21.29 -5.29 -2.45
N ALA A 190 20.71 -4.57 -1.49
CA ALA A 190 21.42 -3.70 -0.58
C ALA A 190 21.89 -4.39 0.71
N GLY A 191 21.47 -5.63 0.96
CA GLY A 191 21.83 -6.37 2.17
C GLY A 191 21.15 -5.86 3.45
N TYR A 192 20.02 -5.15 3.35
CA TYR A 192 19.33 -4.62 4.54
C TYR A 192 18.59 -5.70 5.33
N SER A 193 18.49 -5.49 6.64
CA SER A 193 17.56 -6.17 7.55
C SER A 193 16.11 -5.75 7.26
N GLY A 194 15.12 -6.44 7.84
CA GLY A 194 13.70 -6.14 7.59
C GLY A 194 13.04 -6.92 6.44
N ILE A 195 13.76 -7.89 5.85
CA ILE A 195 13.25 -8.71 4.74
C ILE A 195 12.06 -9.56 5.17
N PHE A 196 12.02 -10.00 6.43
CA PHE A 196 10.92 -10.83 6.91
C PHE A 196 9.57 -10.13 6.75
N MET A 197 9.48 -8.89 7.25
CA MET A 197 8.26 -8.10 7.17
C MET A 197 7.84 -7.83 5.72
N LEU A 198 8.78 -7.40 4.86
CA LEU A 198 8.49 -7.10 3.46
C LEU A 198 8.07 -8.34 2.65
N SER A 199 8.74 -9.48 2.86
CA SER A 199 8.39 -10.75 2.22
C SER A 199 6.99 -11.23 2.61
N CYS A 200 6.68 -11.22 3.92
CA CYS A 200 5.36 -11.59 4.41
C CYS A 200 4.28 -10.63 3.90
N MET A 201 4.54 -9.31 3.93
CA MET A 201 3.59 -8.29 3.45
C MET A 201 3.33 -8.42 1.95
N PHE A 202 4.37 -8.63 1.14
CA PHE A 202 4.23 -8.87 -0.29
C PHE A 202 3.45 -10.16 -0.57
N GLY A 203 3.84 -11.29 0.02
CA GLY A 203 3.17 -12.57 -0.20
C GLY A 203 1.69 -12.55 0.19
N ALA A 204 1.36 -11.99 1.35
CA ALA A 204 -0.02 -11.85 1.81
C ALA A 204 -0.84 -10.89 0.92
N THR A 205 -0.26 -9.75 0.52
CA THR A 205 -0.91 -8.79 -0.39
C THR A 205 -1.13 -9.40 -1.77
N PHE A 206 -0.18 -10.17 -2.28
CA PHE A 206 -0.27 -10.84 -3.58
C PHE A 206 -1.33 -11.95 -3.58
N GLY A 207 -1.41 -12.74 -2.49
CA GLY A 207 -2.47 -13.74 -2.33
C GLY A 207 -3.84 -13.11 -2.18
N PHE A 208 -3.95 -11.99 -1.44
CA PHE A 208 -5.19 -11.22 -1.35
C PHE A 208 -5.59 -10.63 -2.71
N LEU A 209 -4.61 -10.11 -3.47
CA LEU A 209 -4.81 -9.55 -4.81
C LEU A 209 -5.49 -10.56 -5.74
N TRP A 210 -5.22 -11.86 -5.63
CA TRP A 210 -5.90 -12.88 -6.43
C TRP A 210 -7.44 -12.81 -6.33
N TYR A 211 -7.97 -12.47 -5.15
CA TYR A 211 -9.40 -12.32 -4.92
C TYR A 211 -9.92 -10.89 -5.12
N ASN A 212 -9.04 -9.90 -5.05
CA ASN A 212 -9.38 -8.49 -5.26
C ASN A 212 -9.24 -8.05 -6.73
N PHE A 213 -8.49 -8.79 -7.54
CA PHE A 213 -8.28 -8.52 -8.96
C PHE A 213 -9.59 -8.62 -9.75
N TYR A 214 -9.65 -7.94 -10.89
CA TYR A 214 -10.85 -7.88 -11.73
C TYR A 214 -11.32 -9.27 -12.20
N PRO A 215 -12.61 -9.63 -12.03
CA PRO A 215 -13.63 -8.95 -11.22
C PRO A 215 -13.49 -9.28 -9.72
N ALA A 216 -13.54 -8.25 -8.86
CA ALA A 216 -13.24 -8.42 -7.44
C ALA A 216 -14.29 -9.28 -6.71
N LYS A 217 -13.80 -10.09 -5.78
CA LYS A 217 -14.60 -10.90 -4.84
C LYS A 217 -14.53 -10.37 -3.40
N ILE A 218 -13.62 -9.44 -3.14
CA ILE A 218 -13.43 -8.76 -1.85
C ILE A 218 -12.75 -7.41 -2.06
N PHE A 219 -13.08 -6.41 -1.26
CA PHE A 219 -12.38 -5.13 -1.17
C PHE A 219 -11.58 -5.02 0.12
N TRP A 220 -10.40 -4.38 0.06
CA TRP A 220 -9.48 -4.34 1.20
C TRP A 220 -9.82 -3.31 2.30
N GLY A 221 -10.59 -2.26 2.02
CA GLY A 221 -10.91 -1.20 3.00
C GLY A 221 -9.72 -0.33 3.43
N ASN A 222 -9.96 0.57 4.40
CA ASN A 222 -8.92 1.45 4.95
C ASN A 222 -7.87 0.65 5.71
N ALA A 223 -8.28 -0.38 6.45
CA ALA A 223 -7.39 -1.30 7.16
C ALA A 223 -6.23 -1.84 6.29
N GLY A 224 -6.54 -2.36 5.10
CA GLY A 224 -5.51 -2.85 4.18
C GLY A 224 -4.64 -1.74 3.62
N SER A 225 -5.26 -0.69 3.11
CA SER A 225 -4.52 0.40 2.45
C SER A 225 -3.55 1.13 3.37
N LEU A 226 -3.96 1.43 4.61
CA LEU A 226 -3.13 2.15 5.56
C LEU A 226 -2.02 1.27 6.11
N SER A 227 -2.28 0.00 6.42
CA SER A 227 -1.25 -0.91 6.95
C SER A 227 -0.20 -1.27 5.91
N VAL A 228 -0.61 -1.58 4.68
CA VAL A 228 0.32 -1.88 3.59
C VAL A 228 1.14 -0.64 3.22
N GLY A 229 0.50 0.53 3.10
CA GLY A 229 1.22 1.77 2.82
C GLY A 229 2.15 2.19 3.96
N ALA A 230 1.78 1.94 5.22
CA ALA A 230 2.67 2.15 6.36
C ALA A 230 3.88 1.21 6.33
N ALA A 231 3.71 -0.06 5.96
CA ALA A 231 4.83 -0.99 5.80
C ALA A 231 5.79 -0.53 4.69
N ILE A 232 5.27 -0.07 3.55
CA ILE A 232 6.09 0.52 2.46
C ILE A 232 6.84 1.76 2.97
N GLY A 233 6.14 2.70 3.62
CA GLY A 233 6.75 3.91 4.16
C GLY A 233 7.82 3.61 5.22
N ALA A 234 7.53 2.69 6.14
CA ALA A 234 8.43 2.28 7.22
C ALA A 234 9.72 1.65 6.66
N ALA A 235 9.59 0.74 5.69
CA ALA A 235 10.73 0.16 5.02
C ALA A 235 11.58 1.22 4.31
N ILE A 236 10.96 2.19 3.62
CA ILE A 236 11.69 3.27 2.94
C ILE A 236 12.49 4.13 3.93
N VAL A 237 11.90 4.53 5.06
CA VAL A 237 12.58 5.43 6.00
C VAL A 237 13.68 4.75 6.81
N VAL A 238 13.49 3.48 7.21
CA VAL A 238 14.50 2.72 7.97
C VAL A 238 15.70 2.36 7.12
N SER A 239 15.48 2.09 5.82
CA SER A 239 16.58 1.81 4.89
C SER A 239 17.27 3.06 4.33
N GLY A 240 16.78 4.28 4.63
CA GLY A 240 17.29 5.52 4.03
C GLY A 240 16.95 5.67 2.53
N PHE A 241 16.06 4.83 1.99
CA PHE A 241 15.70 4.80 0.56
C PHE A 241 14.75 5.92 0.14
N LEU A 242 14.80 7.10 0.78
CA LEU A 242 13.82 8.18 0.57
C LEU A 242 13.66 8.57 -0.90
N VAL A 243 14.76 8.75 -1.62
CA VAL A 243 14.73 9.15 -3.03
C VAL A 243 14.21 8.01 -3.91
N ALA A 244 14.64 6.77 -3.66
CA ALA A 244 14.14 5.61 -4.39
C ALA A 244 12.64 5.41 -4.15
N GLY A 245 12.20 5.51 -2.90
CA GLY A 245 10.81 5.43 -2.50
C GLY A 245 9.96 6.54 -3.13
N PHE A 246 10.47 7.78 -3.18
CA PHE A 246 9.81 8.89 -3.86
C PHE A 246 9.57 8.54 -5.34
N VAL A 247 10.60 8.03 -6.03
CA VAL A 247 10.50 7.63 -7.44
C VAL A 247 9.50 6.49 -7.63
N MET A 248 9.55 5.42 -6.82
CA MET A 248 8.57 4.33 -6.84
C MET A 248 7.12 4.82 -6.71
N LEU A 249 6.92 5.87 -5.91
CA LEU A 249 5.60 6.41 -5.57
C LEU A 249 5.13 7.55 -6.49
N ILE A 250 5.89 7.93 -7.53
CA ILE A 250 5.49 9.00 -8.46
C ILE A 250 4.04 8.87 -8.95
N PRO A 251 3.55 7.69 -9.41
CA PRO A 251 2.15 7.55 -9.82
C PRO A 251 1.14 7.87 -8.71
N HIS A 252 1.47 7.54 -7.47
CA HIS A 252 0.63 7.83 -6.31
C HIS A 252 0.65 9.31 -5.95
N ILE A 253 1.84 9.93 -5.99
CA ILE A 253 2.05 11.36 -5.76
C ILE A 253 1.31 12.18 -6.82
N VAL A 254 1.47 11.84 -8.10
CA VAL A 254 0.76 12.50 -9.21
C VAL A 254 -0.75 12.41 -9.02
N ASN A 255 -1.28 11.23 -8.69
CA ASN A 255 -2.70 11.08 -8.39
C ASN A 255 -3.18 11.98 -7.24
N PHE A 256 -2.40 12.08 -6.16
CA PHE A 256 -2.70 12.97 -5.05
C PHE A 256 -2.69 14.44 -5.47
N LEU A 257 -1.68 14.88 -6.22
CA LEU A 257 -1.57 16.26 -6.70
C LEU A 257 -2.73 16.63 -7.63
N MET A 258 -3.12 15.72 -8.53
CA MET A 258 -4.28 15.90 -9.40
C MET A 258 -5.58 16.05 -8.58
N TYR A 259 -5.76 15.22 -7.54
CA TYR A 259 -6.89 15.33 -6.63
C TYR A 259 -6.90 16.65 -5.86
N VAL A 260 -5.75 17.09 -5.34
CA VAL A 260 -5.62 18.38 -4.64
C VAL A 260 -5.96 19.53 -5.58
N TYR A 261 -5.43 19.52 -6.80
CA TYR A 261 -5.75 20.50 -7.83
C TYR A 261 -7.25 20.54 -8.12
N TRP A 262 -7.89 19.39 -8.29
CA TRP A 262 -9.33 19.31 -8.48
C TRP A 262 -10.12 19.93 -7.32
N ARG A 263 -9.76 19.60 -6.08
CA ARG A 263 -10.41 20.15 -4.88
C ARG A 263 -10.25 21.66 -4.76
N LEU A 264 -9.09 22.19 -5.13
CA LEU A 264 -8.82 23.63 -5.14
C LEU A 264 -9.65 24.34 -6.20
N MET A 265 -9.72 23.78 -7.41
CA MET A 265 -10.50 24.36 -8.50
C MET A 265 -12.00 24.34 -8.20
N HIS A 266 -12.51 23.24 -7.62
CA HIS A 266 -13.89 23.18 -7.15
C HIS A 266 -14.22 24.26 -6.11
N ARG A 267 -13.30 24.51 -5.16
CA ARG A 267 -13.47 25.56 -4.15
C ARG A 267 -13.44 26.97 -4.73
N ARG A 268 -12.63 27.21 -5.76
CA ARG A 268 -12.51 28.54 -6.41
C ARG A 268 -13.63 28.82 -7.41
N HIS A 269 -14.14 27.78 -8.07
CA HIS A 269 -15.16 27.89 -9.12
C HIS A 269 -16.27 26.85 -8.90
N PRO A 270 -17.07 26.97 -7.82
CA PRO A 270 -18.05 25.95 -7.48
C PRO A 270 -19.20 25.86 -8.50
N GLU A 271 -19.46 26.96 -9.23
CA GLU A 271 -20.50 27.03 -10.28
C GLU A 271 -20.08 26.33 -11.58
N ASP A 272 -18.77 26.19 -11.83
CA ASP A 272 -18.26 25.61 -13.06
C ASP A 272 -18.39 24.07 -13.00
N GLY A 273 -19.25 23.55 -13.88
CA GLY A 273 -19.57 22.13 -13.98
C GLY A 273 -18.35 21.22 -14.15
N ARG A 274 -17.25 21.72 -14.73
CA ARG A 274 -16.01 20.96 -14.95
C ARG A 274 -15.35 20.52 -13.65
N TRP A 275 -15.55 21.27 -12.56
CA TRP A 275 -14.93 20.98 -11.26
C TRP A 275 -15.88 20.33 -10.28
N LYS A 276 -17.12 20.01 -10.67
CA LYS A 276 -18.06 19.30 -9.79
C LYS A 276 -17.44 18.00 -9.28
N ILE A 277 -17.55 17.78 -7.97
CA ILE A 277 -17.01 16.59 -7.32
C ILE A 277 -17.89 15.40 -7.70
N ALA A 278 -17.25 14.37 -8.27
CA ALA A 278 -17.87 13.09 -8.57
C ALA A 278 -17.05 11.98 -7.91
N LYS A 279 -17.72 11.00 -7.31
CA LYS A 279 -17.01 9.89 -6.65
C LYS A 279 -16.71 8.74 -7.61
N PHE A 280 -17.60 8.52 -8.58
CA PHE A 280 -17.54 7.41 -9.52
C PHE A 280 -17.88 7.90 -10.93
N GLY A 281 -17.43 7.13 -11.92
CA GLY A 281 -17.91 7.21 -13.29
C GLY A 281 -18.98 6.15 -13.52
N HIS A 282 -19.30 5.89 -14.78
CA HIS A 282 -20.27 4.87 -15.18
C HIS A 282 -19.64 3.86 -16.15
N VAL A 283 -20.26 2.68 -16.26
CA VAL A 283 -19.88 1.67 -17.25
C VAL A 283 -20.80 1.82 -18.45
N ARG A 284 -20.20 1.99 -19.62
CA ARG A 284 -20.90 2.12 -20.90
C ARG A 284 -21.43 0.78 -21.38
N ASP A 285 -22.26 0.80 -22.42
CA ASP A 285 -22.86 -0.43 -22.94
C ASP A 285 -21.85 -1.43 -23.50
N ASP A 286 -20.76 -0.93 -24.09
CA ASP A 286 -19.62 -1.70 -24.59
C ASP A 286 -18.70 -2.24 -23.46
N GLY A 287 -19.00 -1.95 -22.19
CA GLY A 287 -18.20 -2.36 -21.03
C GLY A 287 -16.99 -1.47 -20.73
N THR A 288 -16.78 -0.40 -21.51
CA THR A 288 -15.75 0.61 -21.26
C THR A 288 -16.22 1.65 -20.25
N LEU A 289 -15.29 2.42 -19.72
CA LEU A 289 -15.57 3.40 -18.67
C LEU A 289 -15.95 4.77 -19.26
N GLU A 290 -16.90 5.43 -18.59
CA GLU A 290 -17.19 6.84 -18.73
C GLU A 290 -16.84 7.54 -17.42
N VAL A 291 -15.85 8.41 -17.45
CA VAL A 291 -15.33 9.08 -16.26
C VAL A 291 -15.62 10.57 -16.33
N PRO A 292 -15.85 11.24 -15.18
CA PRO A 292 -16.34 12.61 -15.15
C PRO A 292 -15.27 13.64 -15.54
N ASN A 293 -13.99 13.34 -15.32
CA ASN A 293 -12.85 14.20 -15.65
C ASN A 293 -11.54 13.38 -15.66
N CYS A 294 -10.44 14.03 -16.03
CA CYS A 294 -9.09 13.45 -16.03
C CYS A 294 -8.25 13.87 -14.80
N LEU A 295 -8.86 14.24 -13.67
CA LEU A 295 -8.17 14.83 -12.50
C LEU A 295 -7.87 13.81 -11.40
N THR A 296 -7.78 12.54 -11.78
CA THR A 296 -7.32 11.43 -10.94
C THR A 296 -6.63 10.45 -11.87
N LEU A 297 -5.48 9.90 -11.50
CA LEU A 297 -4.59 9.23 -12.47
C LEU A 297 -5.27 8.02 -13.13
N LYS A 298 -6.04 7.25 -12.35
CA LYS A 298 -6.84 6.12 -12.87
C LYS A 298 -7.87 6.50 -13.93
N TRP A 299 -8.29 7.77 -13.97
CA TRP A 299 -9.28 8.27 -14.94
C TRP A 299 -8.67 8.86 -16.20
N VAL A 300 -7.36 9.13 -16.24
CA VAL A 300 -6.72 9.77 -17.40
C VAL A 300 -6.93 8.94 -18.67
N LEU A 301 -6.58 7.65 -18.64
CA LEU A 301 -6.73 6.78 -19.80
C LEU A 301 -8.20 6.62 -20.27
N PRO A 302 -9.18 6.28 -19.39
CA PRO A 302 -10.58 6.18 -19.79
C PRO A 302 -11.26 7.51 -20.13
N TYR A 303 -10.66 8.66 -19.78
CA TYR A 303 -11.17 9.95 -20.22
C TYR A 303 -10.91 10.19 -21.71
N TYR A 304 -9.74 9.80 -22.21
CA TYR A 304 -9.35 10.01 -23.62
C TYR A 304 -9.68 8.83 -24.54
N TYR A 305 -9.76 7.61 -24.00
CA TYR A 305 -9.92 6.39 -24.79
C TYR A 305 -11.02 5.48 -24.23
N ARG A 306 -11.65 4.71 -25.12
CA ARG A 306 -12.63 3.67 -24.74
C ARG A 306 -11.88 2.47 -24.18
N VAL A 307 -11.65 2.47 -22.87
CA VAL A 307 -10.98 1.36 -22.16
C VAL A 307 -11.85 0.80 -21.04
N THR A 308 -11.72 -0.50 -20.81
CA THR A 308 -12.34 -1.22 -19.70
C THR A 308 -11.62 -0.94 -18.37
N GLU A 309 -12.28 -1.22 -17.25
CA GLU A 309 -11.66 -1.14 -15.91
C GLU A 309 -10.36 -1.94 -15.83
N LYS A 310 -10.36 -3.18 -16.35
CA LYS A 310 -9.16 -4.04 -16.36
C LYS A 310 -8.01 -3.42 -17.13
N GLN A 311 -8.27 -2.83 -18.30
CA GLN A 311 -7.25 -2.16 -19.10
C GLN A 311 -6.68 -0.92 -18.39
N ALA A 312 -7.55 -0.11 -17.76
CA ALA A 312 -7.11 1.05 -16.98
C ALA A 312 -6.20 0.65 -15.80
N VAL A 313 -6.55 -0.44 -15.09
CA VAL A 313 -5.73 -0.98 -13.99
C VAL A 313 -4.38 -1.49 -14.50
N LEU A 314 -4.36 -2.25 -15.59
CA LEU A 314 -3.11 -2.78 -16.16
C LEU A 314 -2.19 -1.66 -16.66
N ALA A 315 -2.73 -0.57 -17.19
CA ALA A 315 -1.95 0.61 -17.54
C ALA A 315 -1.28 1.26 -16.32
N MET A 316 -1.98 1.32 -15.19
CA MET A 316 -1.40 1.83 -13.92
C MET A 316 -0.33 0.89 -13.36
N TYR A 317 -0.50 -0.41 -13.51
CA TYR A 317 0.54 -1.38 -13.16
C TYR A 317 1.79 -1.17 -14.02
N ALA A 318 1.64 -1.06 -15.34
CA ALA A 318 2.76 -0.82 -16.24
C ALA A 318 3.50 0.48 -15.91
N LEU A 319 2.75 1.57 -15.69
CA LEU A 319 3.31 2.87 -15.30
C LEU A 319 4.09 2.79 -13.99
N THR A 320 3.53 2.11 -12.98
CA THR A 320 4.16 2.00 -11.65
C THR A 320 5.38 1.10 -11.67
N THR A 321 5.32 -0.02 -12.40
CA THR A 321 6.48 -0.89 -12.61
C THR A 321 7.63 -0.13 -13.25
N LEU A 322 7.38 0.74 -14.23
CA LEU A 322 8.44 1.55 -14.87
C LEU A 322 9.19 2.42 -13.85
N PHE A 323 8.47 3.12 -12.98
CA PHE A 323 9.08 3.93 -11.92
C PHE A 323 9.79 3.07 -10.87
N CYS A 324 9.22 1.91 -10.51
CA CYS A 324 9.85 1.01 -9.57
C CYS A 324 11.15 0.39 -10.10
N VAL A 325 11.20 0.03 -11.39
CA VAL A 325 12.43 -0.43 -12.05
C VAL A 325 13.48 0.67 -12.03
N ALA A 326 13.12 1.90 -12.39
CA ALA A 326 14.06 3.03 -12.35
C ALA A 326 14.62 3.28 -10.94
N ALA A 327 13.78 3.14 -9.90
CA ALA A 327 14.18 3.34 -8.52
C ALA A 327 15.17 2.31 -7.95
N LEU A 328 15.28 1.12 -8.55
CA LEU A 328 16.27 0.13 -8.15
C LEU A 328 17.70 0.67 -8.30
N PHE A 329 17.93 1.49 -9.33
CA PHE A 329 19.25 2.05 -9.68
C PHE A 329 19.60 3.35 -8.92
N ILE A 330 18.70 3.84 -8.06
CA ILE A 330 18.95 5.04 -7.27
C ILE A 330 19.87 4.70 -6.08
N PRO A 331 21.01 5.38 -5.91
CA PRO A 331 21.93 5.13 -4.80
C PRO A 331 21.29 5.50 -3.45
N TYR A 332 21.80 4.91 -2.37
CA TYR A 332 21.36 5.14 -1.00
C TYR A 332 22.57 5.36 -0.09
#